data_AF-A0A9E0XHG4-F1
#
_entry.id   AF-A0A9E0XHG4-F1
#
_cell.length_a   1.000
_cell.length_b   1.000
_cell.length_c   1.000
_cell.angle_alpha   90.00
_cell.angle_beta   90.00
_cell.angle_gamma   90.00
#
_symmetry.space_group_name_H-M   'P 1'
#
loop_
_entity.id
_entity.type
_entity.pdbx_description
1 polymer ?
#
loop_
_entity_poly.entity_id
_entity_poly.type
_entity_poly.pdbx_seq_one_letter_code
_entity_poly.pdbx_strand_id
1 'polypeptide(L)'
;MSAILRYCFPSLFPASEQQQQPTKTDKNHDKFVRLGFPEELCKSHPDCVDFLITSGVAFTIAMFRDSTGAGKDDHGVRMDWNGHPLLKMNGAWQRWDHINQVLEYDKRSRRLISKGQPDIGWNYISPEGFVQKDLYAYDAIYHVEELNLHEYQSLMTHAQKFWEKHPEVDQGQEKKCILQIVSTQNDLAPRNWFNENFLENNAEHSFVRVVDEKGQVYSFGDVMPPEESAVLKSNLPFTLLASVNANVGVPDYDESRPFDKRAVTSIPLTTERANNILEYFTQANKDGIRFGTSKQSCLKFPTVALDMAGVPVDTKITFGELLGSMVPDIRKLPVISQFFAVAAKVQELVQPIFDTIKKYTPEPIKKAISCVSDALNFVGRKIDTICTNTVALVLGGWKMSEPKPNRPHDPKPDEKRITYFHRLLDSFGDFFDDETATIYHSMRLKSWQKQQDSTIVYSYEGPKMYILPQVS
;
A
#
# COMPACT_ATOMS: atom_id res chain seq x y z
N MET A 1 5.00 10.23 -12.52
CA MET A 1 4.36 11.32 -13.28
C MET A 1 5.15 12.65 -13.28
N SER A 2 5.89 13.00 -12.21
CA SER A 2 6.78 14.19 -12.18
C SER A 2 7.81 14.24 -13.32
N ALA A 3 8.34 13.07 -13.76
CA ALA A 3 9.25 12.99 -14.90
C ALA A 3 8.56 13.24 -16.26
N ILE A 4 7.27 12.94 -16.40
CA ILE A 4 6.50 13.08 -17.64
C ILE A 4 6.19 14.57 -17.91
N LEU A 5 5.84 15.31 -16.85
CA LEU A 5 5.57 16.75 -16.97
C LEU A 5 6.82 17.57 -17.29
N ARG A 6 8.00 17.17 -16.79
CA ARG A 6 9.29 17.79 -17.18
C ARG A 6 9.69 17.51 -18.62
N TYR A 7 9.26 16.40 -19.20
CA TYR A 7 9.55 16.04 -20.59
C TYR A 7 8.67 16.80 -21.59
N CYS A 8 7.42 17.10 -21.23
CA CYS A 8 6.46 17.73 -22.13
C CYS A 8 6.53 19.27 -22.17
N PHE A 9 7.09 19.94 -21.14
CA PHE A 9 7.10 21.42 -21.05
C PHE A 9 8.45 21.98 -20.54
N PRO A 10 9.55 21.86 -21.31
CA PRO A 10 10.87 22.33 -20.90
C PRO A 10 10.99 23.86 -20.76
N SER A 11 10.11 24.63 -21.41
CA SER A 11 10.15 26.10 -21.44
C SER A 11 9.59 26.80 -20.19
N LEU A 12 9.04 26.07 -19.22
CA LEU A 12 8.46 26.63 -17.98
C LEU A 12 9.43 26.66 -16.79
N PHE A 13 10.67 26.19 -16.96
CA PHE A 13 11.67 26.14 -15.89
C PHE A 13 12.99 26.81 -16.35
N PRO A 14 13.25 28.09 -15.96
CA PRO A 14 14.52 28.73 -16.29
C PRO A 14 15.68 28.04 -15.57
N ALA A 15 16.82 27.93 -16.27
CA ALA A 15 18.05 27.36 -15.75
C ALA A 15 18.59 28.25 -14.61
N SER A 16 18.58 27.74 -13.38
CA SER A 16 19.20 28.40 -12.22
C SER A 16 20.70 28.12 -12.18
N GLU A 17 21.45 29.13 -11.72
CA GLU A 17 22.90 29.19 -11.55
C GLU A 17 23.53 27.92 -10.93
N GLN A 18 24.71 27.56 -11.44
CA GLN A 18 25.52 26.44 -10.96
C GLN A 18 26.10 26.75 -9.57
N GLN A 19 25.31 26.49 -8.51
CA GLN A 19 25.88 26.18 -7.20
C GLN A 19 26.58 24.82 -7.29
N GLN A 20 27.80 24.71 -6.74
CA GLN A 20 28.53 23.44 -6.62
C GLN A 20 27.59 22.41 -6.01
N GLN A 21 27.14 21.45 -6.82
CA GLN A 21 26.26 20.41 -6.35
C GLN A 21 27.03 19.57 -5.32
N PRO A 22 26.52 19.39 -4.10
CA PRO A 22 27.19 18.58 -3.09
C PRO A 22 27.43 17.18 -3.65
N THR A 23 28.59 16.62 -3.34
CA THR A 23 28.96 15.29 -3.83
C THR A 23 27.96 14.26 -3.29
N LYS A 24 27.88 13.09 -3.94
CA LYS A 24 26.95 12.04 -3.49
C LYS A 24 27.22 11.62 -2.04
N THR A 25 28.49 11.59 -1.64
CA THR A 25 28.94 11.28 -0.28
C THR A 25 28.47 12.33 0.73
N ASP A 26 28.57 13.63 0.40
CA ASP A 26 28.06 14.71 1.28
C ASP A 26 26.54 14.56 1.54
N LYS A 27 25.78 14.20 0.50
CA LYS A 27 24.33 13.97 0.65
C LYS A 27 23.99 12.75 1.50
N ASN A 28 24.84 11.71 1.48
CA ASN A 28 24.64 10.52 2.31
C ASN A 28 24.96 10.82 3.78
N HIS A 29 26.04 11.57 4.04
CA HIS A 29 26.41 12.03 5.38
C HIS A 29 25.31 12.89 6.01
N ASP A 30 24.80 13.88 5.26
CA ASP A 30 23.70 14.73 5.72
C ASP A 30 22.45 13.91 6.11
N LYS A 31 22.10 12.90 5.31
CA LYS A 31 20.97 12.02 5.62
C LYS A 31 21.23 11.19 6.87
N PHE A 32 22.43 10.64 7.02
CA PHE A 32 22.81 9.85 8.18
C PHE A 32 22.73 10.65 9.48
N VAL A 33 23.24 11.87 9.48
CA VAL A 33 23.17 12.78 10.63
C VAL A 33 21.73 13.21 10.91
N ARG A 34 20.92 13.50 9.88
CA ARG A 34 19.49 13.82 10.05
C ARG A 34 18.66 12.68 10.65
N LEU A 35 19.11 11.44 10.49
CA LEU A 35 18.52 10.28 11.15
C LEU A 35 18.96 10.14 12.62
N GLY A 36 19.78 11.07 13.13
CA GLY A 36 20.24 11.09 14.51
C GLY A 36 21.38 10.11 14.80
N PHE A 37 22.13 9.67 13.78
CA PHE A 37 23.31 8.84 13.96
C PHE A 37 24.58 9.68 14.17
N PRO A 38 25.65 9.12 14.78
CA PRO A 38 26.86 9.87 15.11
C PRO A 38 27.56 10.47 13.88
N GLU A 39 27.79 11.78 13.87
CA GLU A 39 28.44 12.50 12.76
C GLU A 39 29.89 12.05 12.57
N GLU A 40 30.58 11.65 13.65
CA GLU A 40 31.99 11.25 13.62
C GLU A 40 32.23 10.08 12.66
N LEU A 41 31.24 9.19 12.50
CA LEU A 41 31.30 8.06 11.58
C LEU A 41 31.39 8.48 10.11
N CYS A 42 30.85 9.64 9.75
CA CYS A 42 30.96 10.17 8.39
C CYS A 42 32.41 10.49 8.00
N LYS A 43 33.28 10.72 9.00
CA LYS A 43 34.72 10.99 8.79
C LYS A 43 35.56 9.74 8.99
N SER A 44 35.27 8.95 10.03
CA SER A 44 36.09 7.78 10.40
C SER A 44 35.78 6.53 9.60
N HIS A 45 34.51 6.31 9.22
CA HIS A 45 34.04 5.11 8.52
C HIS A 45 33.00 5.47 7.42
N PRO A 46 33.39 6.29 6.42
CA PRO A 46 32.47 6.74 5.37
C PRO A 46 31.89 5.57 4.55
N ASP A 47 32.61 4.45 4.44
CA ASP A 47 32.17 3.24 3.76
C ASP A 47 30.97 2.58 4.47
N CYS A 48 30.97 2.55 5.81
CA CYS A 48 29.84 2.10 6.63
C CYS A 48 28.61 2.99 6.40
N VAL A 49 28.79 4.31 6.47
CA VAL A 49 27.70 5.28 6.24
C VAL A 49 27.12 5.13 4.85
N ASP A 50 27.96 5.03 3.82
CA ASP A 50 27.53 4.86 2.44
C ASP A 50 26.78 3.54 2.22
N PHE A 51 27.23 2.45 2.84
CA PHE A 51 26.53 1.17 2.81
C PHE A 51 25.14 1.29 3.45
N LEU A 52 25.05 1.82 4.68
CA LEU A 52 23.79 1.91 5.43
C LEU A 52 22.77 2.82 4.73
N ILE A 53 23.21 3.94 4.16
CA ILE A 53 22.31 4.87 3.46
C ILE A 53 21.91 4.34 2.09
N THR A 54 22.85 3.77 1.33
CA THR A 54 22.57 3.27 -0.04
C THR A 54 21.68 2.04 -0.02
N SER A 55 21.87 1.15 0.95
CA SER A 55 21.00 -0.04 1.14
C SER A 55 19.64 0.29 1.76
N GLY A 56 19.50 1.47 2.37
CA GLY A 56 18.29 1.88 3.10
C GLY A 56 18.25 1.40 4.56
N VAL A 57 19.22 0.59 5.01
CA VAL A 57 19.28 0.04 6.36
C VAL A 57 19.31 1.12 7.43
N ALA A 58 19.94 2.28 7.18
CA ALA A 58 19.93 3.40 8.12
C ALA A 58 18.50 3.83 8.49
N PHE A 59 17.58 3.84 7.51
CA PHE A 59 16.18 4.19 7.76
C PHE A 59 15.46 3.09 8.56
N THR A 60 15.75 1.82 8.29
CA THR A 60 15.22 0.68 9.05
C THR A 60 15.71 0.68 10.50
N ILE A 61 16.99 0.95 10.74
CA ILE A 61 17.56 1.08 12.09
C ILE A 61 16.86 2.22 12.83
N ALA A 62 16.76 3.40 12.22
CA ALA A 62 16.09 4.55 12.83
C ALA A 62 14.61 4.24 13.12
N MET A 63 13.94 3.54 12.19
CA MET A 63 12.56 3.11 12.33
C MET A 63 12.37 2.26 13.58
N PHE A 64 13.12 1.17 13.76
CA PHE A 64 12.99 0.34 14.96
C PHE A 64 13.42 1.08 16.22
N ARG A 65 14.52 1.85 16.16
CA ARG A 65 15.01 2.68 17.27
C ARG A 65 13.91 3.60 17.84
N ASP A 66 13.12 4.19 16.96
CA ASP A 66 12.15 5.23 17.30
C ASP A 66 10.70 4.70 17.41
N SER A 67 10.47 3.38 17.24
CA SER A 67 9.13 2.76 17.25
C SER A 67 8.67 2.31 18.63
N THR A 68 9.58 1.81 19.47
CA THR A 68 9.26 1.25 20.80
C THR A 68 10.17 1.85 21.86
N GLY A 69 9.80 1.70 23.14
CA GLY A 69 10.60 2.15 24.27
C GLY A 69 11.96 1.44 24.35
N ALA A 70 12.01 0.15 24.05
CA ALA A 70 13.25 -0.64 24.02
C ALA A 70 14.10 -0.36 22.77
N GLY A 71 13.48 0.15 21.70
CA GLY A 71 14.14 0.38 20.41
C GLY A 71 15.43 1.18 20.50
N LYS A 72 15.51 2.18 21.39
CA LYS A 72 16.73 2.99 21.58
C LYS A 72 17.93 2.20 22.10
N ASP A 73 17.65 1.23 22.95
CA ASP A 73 18.69 0.35 23.49
C ASP A 73 19.01 -0.75 22.48
N ASP A 74 18.00 -1.26 21.78
CA ASP A 74 18.17 -2.39 20.88
C ASP A 74 18.71 -2.02 19.50
N HIS A 75 18.50 -0.80 19.02
CA HIS A 75 18.80 -0.38 17.66
C HIS A 75 19.59 0.91 17.60
N GLY A 76 20.61 0.90 16.76
CA GLY A 76 21.44 2.07 16.52
C GLY A 76 22.76 1.71 15.87
N VAL A 77 23.57 2.72 15.65
CA VAL A 77 24.98 2.55 15.30
C VAL A 77 25.78 2.97 16.54
N ARG A 78 26.33 2.00 17.25
CA ARG A 78 27.15 2.26 18.44
C ARG A 78 28.61 2.39 18.03
N MET A 79 29.43 2.94 18.92
CA MET A 79 30.89 2.90 18.78
C MET A 79 31.46 2.04 19.90
N ASP A 80 32.47 1.25 19.60
CA ASP A 80 33.26 0.57 20.61
C ASP A 80 34.33 1.50 21.21
N TRP A 81 35.21 0.94 22.05
CA TRP A 81 36.25 1.67 22.77
C TRP A 81 37.32 2.30 21.87
N ASN A 82 37.49 1.86 20.62
CA ASN A 82 38.43 2.46 19.67
C ASN A 82 37.73 3.24 18.54
N GLY A 83 36.43 3.51 18.66
CA GLY A 83 35.67 4.33 17.72
C GLY A 83 35.21 3.58 16.47
N HIS A 84 35.25 2.24 16.44
CA HIS A 84 34.70 1.45 15.35
C HIS A 84 33.17 1.31 15.49
N PRO A 85 32.42 1.41 14.38
CA PRO A 85 30.98 1.24 14.41
C PRO A 85 30.60 -0.22 14.72
N LEU A 86 29.65 -0.36 15.63
CA LEU A 86 28.99 -1.61 16.01
C LEU A 86 27.53 -1.58 15.54
N LEU A 87 27.11 -2.66 14.92
CA LEU A 87 25.74 -2.91 14.45
C LEU A 87 25.30 -4.29 14.93
N LYS A 88 23.99 -4.49 15.15
CA LYS A 88 23.49 -5.82 15.51
C LYS A 88 23.49 -6.77 14.31
N MET A 89 23.95 -8.00 14.54
CA MET A 89 23.88 -9.11 13.60
C MET A 89 23.62 -10.39 14.41
N ASN A 90 22.55 -11.11 14.09
CA ASN A 90 22.07 -12.29 14.81
C ASN A 90 21.98 -12.06 16.35
N GLY A 91 21.49 -10.89 16.76
CA GLY A 91 21.29 -10.52 18.17
C GLY A 91 22.53 -10.00 18.90
N ALA A 92 23.72 -10.06 18.28
CA ALA A 92 24.96 -9.59 18.88
C ALA A 92 25.47 -8.31 18.21
N TRP A 93 26.07 -7.41 18.99
CA TRP A 93 26.78 -6.25 18.46
C TRP A 93 28.09 -6.70 17.80
N GLN A 94 28.20 -6.46 16.49
CA GLN A 94 29.36 -6.82 15.67
C GLN A 94 30.00 -5.58 15.07
N ARG A 95 31.33 -5.58 14.94
CA ARG A 95 32.07 -4.53 14.25
C ARG A 95 31.72 -4.49 12.77
N TRP A 96 31.67 -3.28 12.21
CA TRP A 96 31.46 -3.08 10.78
C TRP A 96 32.44 -3.87 9.91
N ASP A 97 33.70 -4.02 10.29
CA ASP A 97 34.68 -4.79 9.51
C ASP A 97 34.23 -6.25 9.30
N HIS A 98 33.62 -6.86 10.32
CA HIS A 98 33.07 -8.20 10.19
C HIS A 98 31.83 -8.21 9.28
N ILE A 99 30.91 -7.28 9.49
CA ILE A 99 29.69 -7.16 8.68
C ILE A 99 30.02 -6.90 7.22
N ASN A 100 30.96 -6.00 6.94
CA ASN A 100 31.45 -5.71 5.61
C ASN A 100 32.15 -6.92 5.00
N GLN A 101 32.77 -7.82 5.76
CA GLN A 101 33.32 -9.05 5.18
C GLN A 101 32.24 -10.07 4.78
N VAL A 102 31.08 -10.04 5.43
CA VAL A 102 30.00 -11.03 5.22
C VAL A 102 28.93 -10.52 4.26
N LEU A 103 28.59 -9.23 4.28
CA LEU A 103 27.43 -8.67 3.60
C LEU A 103 27.81 -7.68 2.50
N GLU A 104 27.03 -7.67 1.42
CA GLU A 104 27.06 -6.62 0.41
C GLU A 104 25.64 -6.21 -0.03
N TYR A 105 25.52 -4.98 -0.53
CA TYR A 105 24.28 -4.51 -1.14
C TYR A 105 24.34 -4.69 -2.65
N ASP A 106 23.55 -5.63 -3.17
CA ASP A 106 23.40 -5.79 -4.60
C ASP A 106 22.46 -4.71 -5.15
N LYS A 107 23.02 -3.76 -5.88
CA LYS A 107 22.28 -2.66 -6.50
C LYS A 107 21.31 -3.14 -7.59
N ARG A 108 21.55 -4.31 -8.20
CA ARG A 108 20.71 -4.82 -9.28
C ARG A 108 19.40 -5.38 -8.73
N SER A 109 19.49 -6.31 -7.78
CA SER A 109 18.32 -6.87 -7.08
C SER A 109 17.79 -5.97 -5.96
N ARG A 110 18.53 -4.93 -5.57
CA ARG A 110 18.23 -4.02 -4.45
C ARG A 110 18.09 -4.74 -3.12
N ARG A 111 18.93 -5.75 -2.89
CA ARG A 111 18.89 -6.61 -1.71
C ARG A 111 20.22 -6.62 -0.98
N LEU A 112 20.17 -6.91 0.32
CA LEU A 112 21.34 -7.31 1.07
C LEU A 112 21.57 -8.81 0.86
N ILE A 113 22.79 -9.17 0.53
CA ILE A 113 23.19 -10.55 0.23
C ILE A 113 24.51 -10.89 0.92
N SER A 114 24.79 -12.18 1.08
CA SER A 114 26.11 -12.64 1.48
C SER A 114 27.14 -12.36 0.38
N LYS A 115 28.32 -11.85 0.75
CA LYS A 115 29.43 -11.63 -0.19
C LYS A 115 29.85 -12.93 -0.85
N GLY A 116 29.83 -12.95 -2.17
CA GLY A 116 30.17 -14.13 -2.97
C GLY A 116 29.10 -15.22 -3.00
N GLN A 117 27.95 -15.02 -2.35
CA GLN A 117 26.82 -15.95 -2.31
C GLN A 117 25.49 -15.19 -2.50
N PRO A 118 25.18 -14.74 -3.74
CA PRO A 118 24.06 -13.84 -4.02
C PRO A 118 22.68 -14.45 -3.73
N ASP A 119 22.57 -15.78 -3.65
CA ASP A 119 21.32 -16.47 -3.32
C ASP A 119 20.97 -16.37 -1.83
N ILE A 120 21.91 -15.98 -0.97
CA ILE A 120 21.69 -15.84 0.46
C ILE A 120 21.30 -14.40 0.77
N GLY A 121 20.00 -14.16 0.94
CA GLY A 121 19.44 -12.88 1.32
C GLY A 121 19.56 -12.58 2.82
N TRP A 122 19.76 -11.30 3.13
CA TRP A 122 19.75 -10.75 4.48
C TRP A 122 18.72 -9.64 4.63
N ASN A 123 18.28 -9.43 5.86
CA ASN A 123 17.41 -8.32 6.23
C ASN A 123 17.83 -7.78 7.60
N TYR A 124 17.47 -6.53 7.90
CA TYR A 124 17.65 -5.95 9.24
C TYR A 124 16.30 -5.94 9.95
N ILE A 125 16.16 -6.67 11.05
CA ILE A 125 14.91 -6.78 11.84
C ILE A 125 15.15 -6.54 13.33
N SER A 126 14.09 -6.23 14.07
CA SER A 126 14.14 -6.13 15.52
C SER A 126 13.79 -7.46 16.21
N PRO A 127 14.50 -7.82 17.31
CA PRO A 127 15.63 -7.11 17.93
C PRO A 127 17.02 -7.52 17.42
N GLU A 128 17.13 -8.45 16.46
CA GLU A 128 18.39 -9.15 16.14
C GLU A 128 19.35 -8.38 15.22
N GLY A 129 18.88 -7.33 14.55
CA GLY A 129 19.62 -6.62 13.51
C GLY A 129 19.72 -7.42 12.22
N PHE A 130 20.92 -7.52 11.64
CA PHE A 130 21.12 -8.32 10.42
C PHE A 130 20.89 -9.81 10.68
N VAL A 131 19.96 -10.39 9.94
CA VAL A 131 19.64 -11.83 9.96
C VAL A 131 19.52 -12.38 8.55
N GLN A 132 19.82 -13.67 8.39
CA GLN A 132 19.70 -14.38 7.12
C GLN A 132 18.24 -14.76 6.86
N LYS A 133 17.42 -13.74 6.59
CA LYS A 133 16.03 -13.87 6.15
C LYS A 133 15.87 -13.10 4.85
N ASP A 134 15.43 -13.77 3.80
CA ASP A 134 15.12 -13.13 2.53
C ASP A 134 13.78 -12.38 2.65
N LEU A 135 13.72 -11.17 2.11
CA LEU A 135 12.51 -10.34 2.05
C LEU A 135 11.36 -11.03 1.31
N TYR A 136 11.68 -11.94 0.39
CA TYR A 136 10.74 -12.54 -0.55
C TYR A 136 10.65 -14.08 -0.44
N ALA A 137 11.72 -14.73 0.02
CA ALA A 137 11.85 -16.18 0.08
C ALA A 137 11.99 -16.69 1.52
N TYR A 138 10.85 -16.96 2.16
CA TYR A 138 10.79 -17.42 3.55
C TYR A 138 9.75 -18.53 3.73
N ASP A 139 9.95 -19.37 4.74
CA ASP A 139 9.06 -20.49 5.04
C ASP A 139 7.75 -20.07 5.72
N ALA A 140 7.82 -19.03 6.55
CA ALA A 140 6.70 -18.43 7.26
C ALA A 140 6.92 -16.93 7.43
N ILE A 141 5.84 -16.16 7.44
CA ILE A 141 5.90 -14.75 7.84
C ILE A 141 6.48 -14.69 9.26
N TYR A 142 7.55 -13.92 9.43
CA TYR A 142 8.24 -13.74 10.70
C TYR A 142 7.94 -12.37 11.30
N HIS A 143 7.99 -12.26 12.62
CA HIS A 143 7.87 -10.96 13.28
C HIS A 143 9.09 -10.09 12.98
N VAL A 144 8.86 -8.79 12.96
CA VAL A 144 9.86 -7.76 12.63
C VAL A 144 10.14 -6.82 13.80
N GLU A 145 9.30 -6.85 14.84
CA GLU A 145 9.40 -6.06 16.07
C GLU A 145 8.67 -6.77 17.21
N GLU A 146 9.00 -6.42 18.45
CA GLU A 146 8.35 -6.94 19.66
C GLU A 146 7.96 -5.80 20.61
N LEU A 147 6.70 -5.77 21.03
CA LEU A 147 6.18 -4.83 22.01
C LEU A 147 6.37 -5.38 23.41
N ASN A 148 6.76 -4.53 24.36
CA ASN A 148 6.69 -4.92 25.76
C ASN A 148 5.23 -5.00 26.25
N LEU A 149 5.02 -5.62 27.42
CA LEU A 149 3.68 -5.85 27.97
C LEU A 149 2.85 -4.56 28.09
N HIS A 150 3.46 -3.46 28.52
CA HIS A 150 2.76 -2.18 28.69
C HIS A 150 2.34 -1.58 27.33
N GLU A 151 3.24 -1.60 26.35
CA GLU A 151 2.97 -1.15 24.98
C GLU A 151 1.86 -1.97 24.33
N TYR A 152 1.94 -3.30 24.46
CA TYR A 152 0.93 -4.22 23.96
C TYR A 152 -0.44 -3.98 24.60
N GLN A 153 -0.50 -3.82 25.94
CA GLN A 153 -1.75 -3.53 26.65
C GLN A 153 -2.36 -2.18 26.24
N SER A 154 -1.52 -1.16 26.05
CA SER A 154 -1.94 0.14 25.54
C SER A 154 -2.56 0.03 24.14
N LEU A 155 -1.90 -0.71 23.25
CA LEU A 155 -2.41 -0.96 21.90
C LEU A 155 -3.70 -1.77 21.90
N MET A 156 -3.79 -2.82 22.73
CA MET A 156 -5.01 -3.64 22.86
C MET A 156 -6.19 -2.80 23.37
N THR A 157 -5.96 -1.95 24.36
CA THR A 157 -6.98 -1.02 24.89
C THR A 157 -7.49 -0.07 23.79
N HIS A 158 -6.59 0.45 22.96
CA HIS A 158 -6.98 1.28 21.82
C HIS A 158 -7.74 0.49 20.76
N ALA A 159 -7.31 -0.74 20.44
CA ALA A 159 -7.97 -1.60 19.47
C ALA A 159 -9.41 -1.94 19.88
N GLN A 160 -9.67 -2.16 21.18
CA GLN A 160 -11.02 -2.46 21.71
C GLN A 160 -12.08 -1.41 21.34
N LYS A 161 -11.69 -0.15 21.14
CA LYS A 161 -12.59 0.92 20.66
C LYS A 161 -13.26 0.60 19.33
N PHE A 162 -12.69 -0.29 18.53
CA PHE A 162 -13.29 -0.73 17.27
C PHE A 162 -14.69 -1.34 17.48
N TRP A 163 -14.86 -2.19 18.49
CA TRP A 163 -16.13 -2.88 18.72
C TRP A 163 -17.18 -2.02 19.44
N GLU A 164 -16.86 -0.78 19.83
CA GLU A 164 -17.84 0.14 20.41
C GLU A 164 -18.89 0.59 19.37
N LYS A 165 -18.52 0.63 18.09
CA LYS A 165 -19.39 1.02 16.96
C LYS A 165 -19.78 -0.12 16.03
N HIS A 166 -19.22 -1.32 16.25
CA HIS A 166 -19.38 -2.45 15.36
C HIS A 166 -19.88 -3.67 16.15
N PRO A 167 -20.78 -4.49 15.57
CA PRO A 167 -21.15 -5.74 16.21
C PRO A 167 -19.90 -6.62 16.33
N GLU A 168 -19.60 -7.02 17.56
CA GLU A 168 -18.44 -7.86 17.86
C GLU A 168 -18.52 -9.19 17.13
N VAL A 169 -17.46 -9.53 16.40
CA VAL A 169 -17.27 -10.84 15.80
C VAL A 169 -16.70 -11.81 16.84
N ASP A 170 -17.11 -13.07 16.79
CA ASP A 170 -16.78 -14.12 17.75
C ASP A 170 -17.11 -13.72 19.21
N GLN A 171 -18.38 -13.35 19.44
CA GLN A 171 -18.86 -12.94 20.76
C GLN A 171 -18.55 -13.99 21.83
N GLY A 172 -18.02 -13.53 22.96
CA GLY A 172 -17.63 -14.39 24.08
C GLY A 172 -16.29 -15.10 23.91
N GLN A 173 -15.62 -14.96 22.76
CA GLN A 173 -14.23 -15.42 22.59
C GLN A 173 -13.25 -14.31 22.94
N GLU A 174 -12.20 -14.69 23.67
CA GLU A 174 -11.14 -13.78 24.08
C GLU A 174 -10.31 -13.29 22.89
N LYS A 175 -10.11 -11.97 22.81
CA LYS A 175 -9.37 -11.32 21.73
C LYS A 175 -7.99 -10.93 22.22
N LYS A 176 -7.00 -11.77 21.91
CA LYS A 176 -5.60 -11.63 22.35
C LYS A 176 -4.64 -11.22 21.23
N CYS A 177 -5.14 -10.89 20.06
CA CYS A 177 -4.31 -10.45 18.95
C CYS A 177 -4.89 -9.17 18.34
N ILE A 178 -4.11 -8.47 17.53
CA ILE A 178 -4.52 -7.19 16.92
C ILE A 178 -4.17 -7.21 15.45
N LEU A 179 -5.14 -6.96 14.59
CA LEU A 179 -4.93 -6.64 13.18
C LEU A 179 -4.78 -5.12 13.05
N GLN A 180 -3.74 -4.65 12.38
CA GLN A 180 -3.63 -3.27 11.95
C GLN A 180 -3.72 -3.17 10.43
N ILE A 181 -4.61 -2.31 9.95
CA ILE A 181 -4.67 -1.91 8.55
C ILE A 181 -3.99 -0.56 8.42
N VAL A 182 -2.93 -0.51 7.60
CA VAL A 182 -2.14 0.70 7.40
C VAL A 182 -2.34 1.20 5.98
N SER A 183 -2.60 2.50 5.83
CA SER A 183 -2.61 3.19 4.55
C SER A 183 -1.70 4.42 4.59
N THR A 184 -0.96 4.67 3.51
CA THR A 184 0.01 5.76 3.42
C THR A 184 -0.33 6.70 2.27
N GLN A 185 -0.49 7.97 2.62
CA GLN A 185 -0.67 9.07 1.70
C GLN A 185 0.67 9.76 1.43
N ASN A 186 0.98 9.90 0.14
CA ASN A 186 2.09 10.69 -0.37
C ASN A 186 1.54 11.69 -1.39
N ASP A 187 1.66 12.99 -1.10
CA ASP A 187 1.32 14.08 -1.99
C ASP A 187 2.40 14.18 -3.07
N LEU A 188 2.14 13.53 -4.19
CA LEU A 188 3.04 13.50 -5.34
C LEU A 188 3.11 14.83 -6.10
N ALA A 189 2.27 15.82 -5.72
CA ALA A 189 2.20 17.13 -6.35
C ALA A 189 1.78 18.22 -5.34
N PRO A 190 2.13 19.50 -5.58
CA PRO A 190 1.68 20.61 -4.74
C PRO A 190 0.15 20.72 -4.75
N ARG A 191 -0.48 20.80 -3.57
CA ARG A 191 -1.93 20.97 -3.47
C ARG A 191 -2.40 22.31 -4.02
N ASN A 192 -3.36 22.28 -4.93
CA ASN A 192 -4.11 23.42 -5.44
C ASN A 192 -5.53 22.97 -5.84
N TRP A 193 -6.44 23.91 -6.08
CA TRP A 193 -7.85 23.59 -6.37
C TRP A 193 -8.06 22.66 -7.59
N PHE A 194 -7.10 22.60 -8.52
CA PHE A 194 -7.20 21.78 -9.72
C PHE A 194 -6.79 20.32 -9.49
N ASN A 195 -5.87 20.05 -8.56
CA ASN A 195 -5.38 18.71 -8.27
C ASN A 195 -5.73 18.21 -6.86
N GLU A 196 -6.42 19.00 -6.04
CA GLU A 196 -6.86 18.62 -4.70
C GLU A 196 -7.71 17.34 -4.73
N ASN A 197 -8.75 17.29 -5.57
CA ASN A 197 -9.58 16.09 -5.73
C ASN A 197 -8.77 14.87 -6.18
N PHE A 198 -7.83 15.07 -7.11
CA PHE A 198 -6.94 14.01 -7.56
C PHE A 198 -6.05 13.52 -6.42
N LEU A 199 -5.44 14.41 -5.62
CA LEU A 199 -4.56 14.05 -4.51
C LEU A 199 -5.32 13.42 -3.35
N GLU A 200 -6.57 13.81 -3.11
CA GLU A 200 -7.43 13.21 -2.09
C GLU A 200 -7.88 11.80 -2.45
N ASN A 201 -8.11 11.56 -3.75
CA ASN A 201 -8.61 10.32 -4.31
C ASN A 201 -7.53 9.55 -5.09
N ASN A 202 -6.25 9.86 -4.90
CA ASN A 202 -5.19 9.07 -5.53
C ASN A 202 -5.11 7.70 -4.86
N ALA A 203 -4.71 6.69 -5.62
CA ALA A 203 -4.40 5.38 -5.07
C ALA A 203 -3.24 5.51 -4.07
N GLU A 204 -3.45 4.98 -2.88
CA GLU A 204 -2.49 5.00 -1.77
C GLU A 204 -1.98 3.60 -1.53
N HIS A 205 -0.74 3.48 -1.03
CA HIS A 205 -0.23 2.18 -0.63
C HIS A 205 -0.91 1.76 0.68
N SER A 206 -1.08 0.45 0.83
CA SER A 206 -1.70 -0.12 2.02
C SER A 206 -1.12 -1.48 2.30
N PHE A 207 -0.98 -1.81 3.58
CA PHE A 207 -0.40 -3.06 4.04
C PHE A 207 -1.01 -3.47 5.38
N VAL A 208 -0.62 -4.65 5.85
CA VAL A 208 -1.22 -5.29 7.02
C VAL A 208 -0.17 -5.48 8.11
N ARG A 209 -0.58 -5.33 9.36
CA ARG A 209 0.16 -5.90 10.50
C ARG A 209 -0.71 -6.82 11.32
N VAL A 210 -0.10 -7.85 11.88
CA VAL A 210 -0.68 -8.66 12.95
C VAL A 210 0.20 -8.50 14.17
N VAL A 211 -0.39 -8.29 15.34
CA VAL A 211 0.29 -8.32 16.64
C VAL A 211 -0.28 -9.49 17.42
N ASP A 212 0.56 -10.44 17.81
CA ASP A 212 0.11 -11.62 18.55
C ASP A 212 -0.01 -11.36 20.06
N GLU A 213 -0.43 -12.37 20.81
CA GLU A 213 -0.63 -12.28 22.27
C GLU A 213 0.65 -12.05 23.07
N LYS A 214 1.82 -12.26 22.45
CA LYS A 214 3.14 -12.03 23.03
C LYS A 214 3.68 -10.65 22.69
N GLY A 215 2.95 -9.85 21.91
CA GLY A 215 3.40 -8.55 21.45
C GLY A 215 4.30 -8.61 20.21
N GLN A 216 4.43 -9.76 19.55
CA GLN A 216 5.23 -9.87 18.32
C GLN A 216 4.49 -9.26 17.15
N VAL A 217 5.17 -8.38 16.42
CA VAL A 217 4.60 -7.59 15.32
C VAL A 217 5.04 -8.18 13.99
N TYR A 218 4.09 -8.62 13.20
CA TYR A 218 4.28 -9.14 11.85
C TYR A 218 3.78 -8.07 10.87
N SER A 219 4.67 -7.50 10.05
CA SER A 219 4.32 -6.48 9.05
C SER A 219 4.54 -7.04 7.64
N PHE A 220 3.54 -6.95 6.77
CA PHE A 220 3.63 -7.50 5.44
C PHE A 220 2.69 -6.85 4.44
N GLY A 221 3.09 -6.89 3.16
CA GLY A 221 2.32 -6.36 2.05
C GLY A 221 2.84 -6.82 0.70
N ASP A 222 2.21 -6.36 -0.38
CA ASP A 222 2.62 -6.69 -1.74
C ASP A 222 3.95 -6.00 -2.08
N VAL A 223 4.89 -6.78 -2.57
CA VAL A 223 6.14 -6.25 -3.13
C VAL A 223 6.41 -6.81 -4.51
N MET A 224 6.69 -5.88 -5.43
CA MET A 224 7.13 -6.20 -6.78
C MET A 224 8.66 -6.26 -6.83
N PRO A 225 9.27 -7.37 -7.28
CA PRO A 225 10.68 -7.42 -7.59
C PRO A 225 11.11 -6.32 -8.58
N PRO A 226 12.37 -5.84 -8.54
CA PRO A 226 12.83 -4.75 -9.41
C PRO A 226 12.62 -5.01 -10.91
N GLU A 227 12.83 -6.25 -11.36
CA GLU A 227 12.61 -6.69 -12.74
C GLU A 227 11.14 -6.61 -13.16
N GLU A 228 10.22 -7.02 -12.29
CA GLU A 228 8.78 -6.92 -12.50
C GLU A 228 8.33 -5.45 -12.51
N SER A 229 8.88 -4.64 -11.59
CA SER A 229 8.66 -3.19 -11.58
C SER A 229 9.17 -2.50 -12.86
N ALA A 230 10.25 -3.02 -13.47
CA ALA A 230 10.77 -2.51 -14.73
C ALA A 230 9.81 -2.78 -15.91
N VAL A 231 9.11 -3.92 -15.92
CA VAL A 231 8.07 -4.21 -16.92
C VAL A 231 6.98 -3.15 -16.88
N LEU A 232 6.45 -2.82 -15.69
CA LEU A 232 5.43 -1.76 -15.55
C LEU A 232 5.94 -0.38 -16.00
N LYS A 233 7.22 -0.09 -15.81
CA LYS A 233 7.83 1.22 -16.15
C LYS A 233 8.31 1.32 -17.60
N SER A 234 8.44 0.20 -18.30
CA SER A 234 9.07 0.13 -19.63
C SER A 234 8.40 1.01 -20.69
N ASN A 235 7.07 1.16 -20.63
CA ASN A 235 6.32 1.90 -21.63
C ASN A 235 5.04 2.54 -21.05
N LEU A 236 5.21 3.32 -19.97
CA LEU A 236 4.10 4.09 -19.39
C LEU A 236 3.58 5.15 -20.39
N PRO A 237 2.25 5.38 -20.48
CA PRO A 237 1.19 4.79 -19.66
C PRO A 237 0.65 3.43 -20.16
N PHE A 238 1.13 2.90 -21.29
CA PHE A 238 0.61 1.69 -21.96
C PHE A 238 0.94 0.36 -21.26
N THR A 239 1.57 0.41 -20.09
CA THR A 239 1.87 -0.75 -19.23
C THR A 239 1.32 -0.54 -17.81
N LEU A 240 0.53 0.51 -17.59
CA LEU A 240 0.00 0.87 -16.28
C LEU A 240 -0.87 -0.23 -15.67
N LEU A 241 -1.65 -0.93 -16.49
CA LEU A 241 -2.54 -2.03 -16.08
C LEU A 241 -1.97 -3.41 -16.43
N ALA A 242 -0.69 -3.49 -16.79
CA ALA A 242 -0.05 -4.77 -17.02
C ALA A 242 -0.01 -5.59 -15.73
N SER A 243 -0.11 -6.91 -15.88
CA SER A 243 -0.05 -7.84 -14.75
C SER A 243 1.38 -8.35 -14.56
N VAL A 244 1.89 -8.31 -13.34
CA VAL A 244 3.28 -8.68 -13.02
C VAL A 244 3.36 -9.64 -11.85
N ASN A 245 4.47 -10.36 -11.70
CA ASN A 245 4.66 -11.21 -10.53
C ASN A 245 4.98 -10.34 -9.32
N ALA A 246 4.46 -10.77 -8.18
CA ALA A 246 4.66 -10.15 -6.89
C ALA A 246 4.86 -11.22 -5.82
N ASN A 247 5.38 -10.79 -4.68
CA ASN A 247 5.54 -11.59 -3.48
C ASN A 247 4.89 -10.87 -2.30
N VAL A 248 4.77 -11.56 -1.18
CA VAL A 248 4.53 -10.92 0.12
C VAL A 248 5.88 -10.52 0.67
N GLY A 249 6.09 -9.22 0.93
CA GLY A 249 7.31 -8.69 1.54
C GLY A 249 7.21 -8.62 3.05
N VAL A 250 8.29 -8.95 3.76
CA VAL A 250 8.37 -8.86 5.24
C VAL A 250 9.68 -8.19 5.68
N PRO A 251 9.67 -7.00 6.31
CA PRO A 251 8.52 -6.12 6.50
C PRO A 251 7.98 -5.57 5.17
N ASP A 252 6.80 -4.95 5.20
CA ASP A 252 6.34 -4.12 4.08
C ASP A 252 7.36 -3.00 3.80
N TYR A 253 7.64 -2.73 2.52
CA TYR A 253 8.70 -1.82 2.12
C TYR A 253 8.41 -0.34 2.47
N ASP A 254 7.14 0.00 2.72
CA ASP A 254 6.71 1.37 2.97
C ASP A 254 6.76 1.72 4.47
N GLU A 255 7.04 0.75 5.35
CA GLU A 255 7.17 0.93 6.79
C GLU A 255 8.14 2.06 7.16
N SER A 256 9.35 2.03 6.58
CA SER A 256 10.43 2.97 6.86
C SER A 256 10.43 4.22 5.97
N ARG A 257 9.47 4.33 5.06
CA ARG A 257 9.44 5.42 4.06
C ARG A 257 8.76 6.66 4.61
N PRO A 258 9.22 7.85 4.18
CA PRO A 258 8.48 9.09 4.39
C PRO A 258 7.07 9.04 3.81
N PHE A 259 6.15 9.72 4.48
CA PHE A 259 4.76 9.89 4.06
C PHE A 259 4.25 11.27 4.50
N ASP A 260 3.13 11.74 3.96
CA ASP A 260 2.47 12.93 4.49
C ASP A 260 1.49 12.56 5.60
N LYS A 261 0.69 11.53 5.35
CA LYS A 261 -0.22 10.95 6.34
C LYS A 261 -0.15 9.43 6.33
N ARG A 262 -0.23 8.82 7.51
CA ARG A 262 -0.38 7.37 7.66
C ARG A 262 -1.58 7.10 8.55
N ALA A 263 -2.60 6.42 8.04
CA ALA A 263 -3.74 6.00 8.84
C ALA A 263 -3.57 4.54 9.27
N VAL A 264 -3.69 4.29 10.57
CA VAL A 264 -3.55 2.97 11.19
C VAL A 264 -4.83 2.65 11.94
N THR A 265 -5.58 1.65 11.48
CA THR A 265 -6.80 1.16 12.14
C THR A 265 -6.47 -0.13 12.86
N SER A 266 -6.75 -0.21 14.18
CA SER A 266 -6.47 -1.41 14.98
C SER A 266 -7.75 -2.17 15.32
N ILE A 267 -7.76 -3.48 15.12
CA ILE A 267 -8.93 -4.36 15.32
C ILE A 267 -8.50 -5.55 16.19
N PRO A 268 -9.15 -5.81 17.34
CA PRO A 268 -8.77 -6.92 18.19
C PRO A 268 -9.39 -8.22 17.64
N LEU A 269 -8.55 -9.26 17.58
CA LEU A 269 -8.82 -10.57 17.00
C LEU A 269 -8.62 -11.68 18.04
N THR A 270 -9.28 -12.81 17.80
CA THR A 270 -8.92 -14.08 18.44
C THR A 270 -7.57 -14.58 17.89
N THR A 271 -6.87 -15.41 18.66
CA THR A 271 -5.61 -16.03 18.23
C THR A 271 -5.80 -16.88 16.97
N GLU A 272 -6.93 -17.58 16.85
CA GLU A 272 -7.26 -18.38 15.68
C GLU A 272 -7.30 -17.54 14.40
N ARG A 273 -8.00 -16.38 14.41
CA ARG A 273 -8.05 -15.50 13.23
C ARG A 273 -6.70 -14.91 12.87
N ALA A 274 -5.92 -14.49 13.87
CA ALA A 274 -4.57 -13.97 13.64
C ALA A 274 -3.67 -15.02 12.96
N ASN A 275 -3.69 -16.27 13.45
CA ASN A 275 -2.93 -17.36 12.85
C ASN A 275 -3.43 -17.68 11.44
N ASN A 276 -4.74 -17.76 11.22
CA ASN A 276 -5.31 -17.99 9.89
C ASN A 276 -4.85 -16.93 8.89
N ILE A 277 -4.81 -15.65 9.27
CA ILE A 277 -4.30 -14.56 8.43
C ILE A 277 -2.82 -14.79 8.08
N LEU A 278 -1.97 -15.05 9.09
CA LEU A 278 -0.53 -15.27 8.87
C LEU A 278 -0.25 -16.50 8.00
N GLU A 279 -0.96 -17.60 8.23
CA GLU A 279 -0.87 -18.83 7.45
C GLU A 279 -1.33 -18.60 6.00
N TYR A 280 -2.43 -17.88 5.82
CA TYR A 280 -2.96 -17.55 4.50
C TYR A 280 -1.95 -16.76 3.67
N PHE A 281 -1.38 -15.68 4.21
CA PHE A 281 -0.40 -14.88 3.47
C PHE A 281 0.96 -15.57 3.32
N THR A 282 1.33 -16.45 4.25
CA THR A 282 2.48 -17.35 4.08
C THR A 282 2.27 -18.27 2.88
N GLN A 283 1.09 -18.90 2.79
CA GLN A 283 0.75 -19.78 1.68
C GLN A 283 0.67 -18.99 0.37
N ALA A 284 0.02 -17.82 0.36
CA ALA A 284 -0.04 -16.93 -0.80
C ALA A 284 1.35 -16.53 -1.32
N ASN A 285 2.33 -16.32 -0.42
CA ASN A 285 3.71 -16.03 -0.83
C ASN A 285 4.37 -17.22 -1.54
N LYS A 286 4.30 -18.41 -0.94
CA LYS A 286 4.80 -19.67 -1.55
C LYS A 286 4.13 -19.93 -2.88
N ASP A 287 2.86 -19.61 -2.93
CA ASP A 287 2.04 -19.78 -4.09
C ASP A 287 2.44 -18.80 -5.21
N GLY A 288 2.82 -17.59 -4.84
CA GLY A 288 3.14 -16.53 -5.77
C GLY A 288 1.90 -15.70 -6.10
N ILE A 289 2.10 -14.39 -6.11
CA ILE A 289 1.04 -13.41 -6.29
C ILE A 289 1.20 -12.76 -7.65
N ARG A 290 0.07 -12.33 -8.22
CA ARG A 290 0.03 -11.52 -9.43
C ARG A 290 -0.47 -10.14 -9.07
N PHE A 291 0.37 -9.14 -9.24
CA PHE A 291 -0.02 -7.75 -9.04
C PHE A 291 -0.67 -7.22 -10.32
N GLY A 292 -1.76 -6.50 -10.17
CA GLY A 292 -2.39 -5.73 -11.23
C GLY A 292 -3.18 -4.58 -10.64
N THR A 293 -2.88 -3.35 -11.03
CA THR A 293 -3.39 -2.13 -10.37
C THR A 293 -4.92 -2.08 -10.24
N SER A 294 -5.65 -2.67 -11.19
CA SER A 294 -7.11 -2.73 -11.16
C SER A 294 -7.67 -3.96 -10.43
N LYS A 295 -7.09 -5.15 -10.62
CA LYS A 295 -7.65 -6.44 -10.13
C LYS A 295 -7.08 -6.90 -8.78
N GLN A 296 -5.79 -6.66 -8.53
CA GLN A 296 -5.08 -7.12 -7.34
C GLN A 296 -3.93 -6.15 -7.06
N SER A 297 -4.30 -4.99 -6.53
CA SER A 297 -3.35 -3.97 -6.07
C SER A 297 -2.95 -4.22 -4.61
N CYS A 298 -2.14 -3.32 -4.04
CA CYS A 298 -1.78 -3.33 -2.63
C CYS A 298 -3.00 -3.33 -1.67
N LEU A 299 -4.20 -2.98 -2.14
CA LEU A 299 -5.45 -2.99 -1.36
C LEU A 299 -6.06 -4.37 -1.18
N LYS A 300 -5.71 -5.33 -2.05
CA LYS A 300 -6.24 -6.69 -1.95
C LYS A 300 -5.81 -7.35 -0.64
N PHE A 301 -4.62 -7.03 -0.16
CA PHE A 301 -4.09 -7.57 1.09
C PHE A 301 -4.91 -7.13 2.31
N PRO A 302 -5.07 -5.82 2.59
CA PRO A 302 -5.97 -5.36 3.64
C PRO A 302 -7.39 -5.89 3.53
N THR A 303 -7.98 -5.92 2.33
CA THR A 303 -9.37 -6.38 2.16
C THR A 303 -9.56 -7.86 2.47
N VAL A 304 -8.63 -8.71 2.07
CA VAL A 304 -8.65 -10.14 2.43
C VAL A 304 -8.44 -10.30 3.94
N ALA A 305 -7.47 -9.61 4.53
CA ALA A 305 -7.25 -9.65 5.98
C ALA A 305 -8.48 -9.18 6.78
N LEU A 306 -9.16 -8.14 6.30
CA LEU A 306 -10.39 -7.61 6.87
C LEU A 306 -11.58 -8.59 6.75
N ASP A 307 -11.75 -9.25 5.60
CA ASP A 307 -12.76 -10.32 5.45
C ASP A 307 -12.49 -11.49 6.40
N MET A 308 -11.22 -11.92 6.52
CA MET A 308 -10.79 -12.94 7.47
C MET A 308 -10.96 -12.52 8.94
N ALA A 309 -10.93 -11.22 9.24
CA ALA A 309 -11.27 -10.66 10.55
C ALA A 309 -12.79 -10.59 10.81
N GLY A 310 -13.62 -10.88 9.81
CA GLY A 310 -15.08 -10.75 9.89
C GLY A 310 -15.58 -9.32 9.68
N VAL A 311 -14.75 -8.44 9.11
CA VAL A 311 -15.04 -7.02 8.86
C VAL A 311 -14.87 -6.71 7.36
N PRO A 312 -15.69 -7.29 6.47
CA PRO A 312 -15.52 -7.08 5.04
C PRO A 312 -15.69 -5.60 4.66
N VAL A 313 -14.76 -5.08 3.85
CA VAL A 313 -14.80 -3.71 3.32
C VAL A 313 -14.80 -3.76 1.80
N ASP A 314 -15.88 -3.28 1.18
CA ASP A 314 -15.94 -3.16 -0.27
C ASP A 314 -15.10 -1.97 -0.76
N THR A 315 -14.01 -2.29 -1.45
CA THR A 315 -13.09 -1.30 -2.05
C THR A 315 -13.20 -1.20 -3.56
N LYS A 316 -14.18 -1.89 -4.16
CA LYS A 316 -14.41 -1.81 -5.60
C LYS A 316 -15.03 -0.48 -5.96
N ILE A 317 -14.54 0.15 -7.00
CA ILE A 317 -15.21 1.28 -7.65
C ILE A 317 -15.29 1.02 -9.15
N THR A 318 -16.21 1.70 -9.81
CA THR A 318 -16.22 1.73 -11.28
C THR A 318 -15.16 2.69 -11.80
N PHE A 319 -14.72 2.50 -13.04
CA PHE A 319 -13.82 3.47 -13.68
C PHE A 319 -14.46 4.86 -13.82
N GLY A 320 -15.78 4.93 -14.01
CA GLY A 320 -16.53 6.19 -14.01
C GLY A 320 -16.49 6.90 -12.65
N GLU A 321 -16.66 6.16 -11.55
CA GLU A 321 -16.48 6.69 -10.19
C GLU A 321 -15.05 7.20 -9.96
N LEU A 322 -14.03 6.46 -10.42
CA LEU A 322 -12.64 6.89 -10.35
C LEU A 322 -12.44 8.22 -11.09
N LEU A 323 -12.80 8.28 -12.38
CA LEU A 323 -12.65 9.48 -13.17
C LEU A 323 -13.42 10.66 -12.56
N GLY A 324 -14.67 10.44 -12.13
CA GLY A 324 -15.46 11.46 -11.45
C GLY A 324 -14.81 11.98 -10.17
N SER A 325 -14.17 11.10 -9.40
CA SER A 325 -13.43 11.48 -8.17
C SER A 325 -12.13 12.24 -8.44
N MET A 326 -11.54 12.07 -9.63
CA MET A 326 -10.30 12.73 -10.03
C MET A 326 -10.52 14.11 -10.66
N VAL A 327 -11.71 14.36 -11.21
CA VAL A 327 -12.07 15.66 -11.80
C VAL A 327 -12.27 16.70 -10.69
N PRO A 328 -11.84 17.97 -10.87
CA PRO A 328 -12.13 19.04 -9.92
C PRO A 328 -13.63 19.14 -9.65
N ASP A 329 -14.03 19.46 -8.43
CA ASP A 329 -15.46 19.59 -8.09
C ASP A 329 -16.07 20.65 -9.02
N ILE A 330 -16.88 20.18 -9.97
CA ILE A 330 -17.42 20.99 -11.06
C ILE A 330 -18.34 22.08 -10.48
N ARG A 331 -18.85 21.91 -9.25
CA ARG A 331 -19.61 22.92 -8.50
C ARG A 331 -18.75 24.09 -8.04
N LYS A 332 -17.43 23.89 -7.89
CA LYS A 332 -16.45 24.95 -7.63
C LYS A 332 -16.09 25.73 -8.91
N LEU A 333 -16.54 25.31 -10.10
CA LEU A 333 -16.38 26.07 -11.34
C LEU A 333 -17.48 27.14 -11.45
N PRO A 334 -17.13 28.45 -11.49
CA PRO A 334 -18.10 29.55 -11.43
C PRO A 334 -19.18 29.54 -12.53
N VAL A 335 -18.87 28.96 -13.69
CA VAL A 335 -19.72 29.00 -14.89
C VAL A 335 -20.71 27.81 -14.95
N ILE A 336 -20.36 26.67 -14.33
CA ILE A 336 -21.13 25.42 -14.46
C ILE A 336 -22.11 25.21 -13.30
N SER A 337 -21.88 25.85 -12.14
CA SER A 337 -22.82 25.85 -11.02
C SER A 337 -24.21 26.39 -11.40
N GLN A 338 -24.27 27.34 -12.34
CA GLN A 338 -25.53 27.87 -12.90
C GLN A 338 -26.28 26.85 -13.77
N PHE A 339 -25.56 25.98 -14.49
CA PHE A 339 -26.16 24.93 -15.32
C PHE A 339 -26.79 23.80 -14.48
N PHE A 340 -26.14 23.38 -13.38
CA PHE A 340 -26.69 22.37 -12.48
C PHE A 340 -27.88 22.88 -11.66
N ALA A 341 -27.91 24.17 -11.31
CA ALA A 341 -29.10 24.78 -10.70
C ALA A 341 -30.32 24.74 -11.64
N VAL A 342 -30.10 24.79 -12.96
CA VAL A 342 -31.16 24.61 -13.96
C VAL A 342 -31.56 23.14 -14.07
N ALA A 343 -30.60 22.20 -14.11
CA ALA A 343 -30.89 20.76 -14.16
C ALA A 343 -31.68 20.28 -12.93
N ALA A 344 -31.31 20.73 -11.73
CA ALA A 344 -32.02 20.43 -10.49
C ALA A 344 -33.45 20.99 -10.49
N LYS A 345 -33.66 22.22 -10.98
CA LYS A 345 -34.99 22.82 -11.16
C LYS A 345 -35.83 22.08 -12.21
N VAL A 346 -35.21 21.62 -13.30
CA VAL A 346 -35.88 20.80 -14.32
C VAL A 346 -36.29 19.46 -13.70
N GLN A 347 -35.43 18.83 -12.88
CA GLN A 347 -35.76 17.59 -12.20
C GLN A 347 -36.89 17.76 -11.17
N GLU A 348 -36.90 18.84 -10.39
CA GLU A 348 -38.03 19.20 -9.49
C GLU A 348 -39.34 19.44 -10.25
N LEU A 349 -39.28 19.99 -11.46
CA LEU A 349 -40.45 20.23 -12.31
C LEU A 349 -40.95 18.96 -13.03
N VAL A 350 -40.03 18.06 -13.38
CA VAL A 350 -40.30 16.87 -14.22
C VAL A 350 -40.67 15.65 -13.37
N GLN A 351 -40.13 15.52 -12.16
CA GLN A 351 -40.41 14.39 -11.27
C GLN A 351 -41.90 14.22 -10.93
N PRO A 352 -42.67 15.28 -10.60
CA PRO A 352 -44.11 15.17 -10.33
C PRO A 352 -44.91 14.72 -11.56
N ILE A 353 -44.45 15.08 -12.76
CA ILE A 353 -45.06 14.68 -14.03
C ILE A 353 -44.81 13.19 -14.26
N PHE A 354 -43.58 12.71 -14.05
CA PHE A 354 -43.26 11.29 -14.15
C PHE A 354 -43.98 10.45 -13.09
N ASP A 355 -44.09 10.94 -11.86
CA ASP A 355 -44.82 10.26 -10.78
C ASP A 355 -46.32 10.19 -11.08
N THR A 356 -46.87 11.22 -11.71
CA THR A 356 -48.26 11.26 -12.20
C THR A 356 -48.46 10.28 -13.37
N ILE A 357 -47.56 10.27 -14.36
CA ILE A 357 -47.58 9.29 -15.45
C ILE A 357 -47.51 7.86 -14.89
N LYS A 358 -46.62 7.60 -13.93
CA LYS A 358 -46.53 6.30 -13.24
C LYS A 358 -47.82 5.96 -12.51
N LYS A 359 -48.49 6.91 -11.86
CA LYS A 359 -49.75 6.69 -11.15
C LYS A 359 -50.90 6.24 -12.07
N TYR A 360 -50.95 6.77 -13.30
CA TYR A 360 -52.04 6.50 -14.25
C TYR A 360 -51.69 5.48 -15.34
N THR A 361 -50.45 5.00 -15.41
CA THR A 361 -50.05 3.97 -16.39
C THR A 361 -50.47 2.58 -15.90
N PRO A 362 -51.25 1.80 -16.68
CA PRO A 362 -51.62 0.43 -16.36
C PRO A 362 -50.39 -0.49 -16.18
N GLU A 363 -50.46 -1.46 -15.27
CA GLU A 363 -49.35 -2.38 -14.95
C GLU A 363 -48.70 -3.09 -16.15
N PRO A 364 -49.42 -3.51 -17.20
CA PRO A 364 -48.80 -4.09 -18.40
C PRO A 364 -47.88 -3.09 -19.13
N ILE A 365 -48.26 -1.81 -19.18
CA ILE A 365 -47.49 -0.75 -19.82
C ILE A 365 -46.32 -0.33 -18.92
N LYS A 366 -46.49 -0.31 -17.59
CA LYS A 366 -45.36 -0.16 -16.66
C LYS A 366 -44.35 -1.28 -16.80
N LYS A 367 -44.79 -2.54 -16.96
CA LYS A 367 -43.90 -3.67 -17.25
C LYS A 367 -43.18 -3.52 -18.58
N ALA A 368 -43.87 -3.06 -19.63
CA ALA A 368 -43.24 -2.80 -20.93
C ALA A 368 -42.23 -1.65 -20.86
N ILE A 369 -42.56 -0.54 -20.19
CA ILE A 369 -41.66 0.60 -19.96
C ILE A 369 -40.49 0.20 -19.07
N SER A 370 -40.72 -0.58 -18.01
CA SER A 370 -39.64 -1.14 -17.17
C SER A 370 -38.75 -2.03 -18.01
N CYS A 371 -39.29 -2.96 -18.78
CA CYS A 371 -38.51 -3.85 -19.64
C CYS A 371 -37.68 -3.10 -20.68
N VAL A 372 -38.25 -2.07 -21.32
CA VAL A 372 -37.54 -1.20 -22.26
C VAL A 372 -36.49 -0.34 -21.55
N SER A 373 -36.80 0.20 -20.37
CA SER A 373 -35.84 0.92 -19.53
C SER A 373 -34.71 0.01 -19.05
N ASP A 374 -35.01 -1.22 -18.65
CA ASP A 374 -34.06 -2.23 -18.19
C ASP A 374 -33.17 -2.68 -19.36
N ALA A 375 -33.73 -2.82 -20.57
CA ALA A 375 -33.01 -3.09 -21.79
C ALA A 375 -32.11 -1.90 -22.20
N LEU A 376 -32.60 -0.67 -22.14
CA LEU A 376 -31.82 0.54 -22.43
C LEU A 376 -30.70 0.74 -21.40
N ASN A 377 -30.98 0.50 -20.12
CA ASN A 377 -29.98 0.53 -19.04
C ASN A 377 -28.98 -0.62 -19.18
N PHE A 378 -29.41 -1.79 -19.66
CA PHE A 378 -28.50 -2.90 -19.96
C PHE A 378 -27.57 -2.57 -21.14
N VAL A 379 -28.10 -2.04 -22.24
CA VAL A 379 -27.32 -1.61 -23.40
C VAL A 379 -26.37 -0.48 -23.03
N GLY A 380 -26.84 0.54 -22.31
CA GLY A 380 -26.02 1.64 -21.81
C GLY A 380 -24.87 1.15 -20.92
N ARG A 381 -25.17 0.29 -19.93
CA ARG A 381 -24.14 -0.34 -19.09
C ARG A 381 -23.12 -1.11 -19.91
N LYS A 382 -23.55 -1.88 -20.91
CA LYS A 382 -22.61 -2.65 -21.75
C LYS A 382 -21.75 -1.78 -22.65
N ILE A 383 -22.27 -0.65 -23.14
CA ILE A 383 -21.45 0.35 -23.85
C ILE A 383 -20.39 0.94 -22.91
N ASP A 384 -20.76 1.29 -21.68
CA ASP A 384 -19.81 1.81 -20.67
C ASP A 384 -18.73 0.79 -20.32
N THR A 385 -19.10 -0.48 -20.15
CA THR A 385 -18.17 -1.61 -19.92
C THR A 385 -17.19 -1.76 -21.08
N ILE A 386 -17.69 -1.76 -22.32
CA ILE A 386 -16.87 -1.81 -23.54
C ILE A 386 -15.89 -0.64 -23.60
N CYS A 387 -16.36 0.59 -23.38
CA CYS A 387 -15.51 1.78 -23.40
C CYS A 387 -14.41 1.71 -22.31
N THR A 388 -14.79 1.28 -21.10
CA THR A 388 -13.87 1.13 -19.97
C THR A 388 -12.81 0.07 -20.27
N ASN A 389 -13.23 -1.10 -20.75
CA ASN A 389 -12.31 -2.18 -21.10
C ASN A 389 -11.43 -1.85 -22.32
N THR A 390 -11.90 -0.98 -23.22
CA THR A 390 -11.07 -0.41 -24.30
C THR A 390 -9.96 0.47 -23.73
N VAL A 391 -10.28 1.35 -22.77
CA VAL A 391 -9.26 2.15 -22.08
C VAL A 391 -8.28 1.23 -21.34
N ALA A 392 -8.79 0.20 -20.66
CA ALA A 392 -7.96 -0.76 -19.96
C ALA A 392 -6.99 -1.50 -20.92
N LEU A 393 -7.46 -1.87 -22.12
CA LEU A 393 -6.65 -2.47 -23.18
C LEU A 393 -5.49 -1.54 -23.59
N VAL A 394 -5.78 -0.26 -23.86
CA VAL A 394 -4.78 0.76 -24.23
C VAL A 394 -3.75 0.96 -23.11
N LEU A 395 -4.20 0.97 -21.86
CA LEU A 395 -3.34 1.09 -20.68
C LEU A 395 -2.56 -0.20 -20.34
N GLY A 396 -2.68 -1.23 -21.17
CA GLY A 396 -1.87 -2.45 -21.07
C GLY A 396 -2.51 -3.60 -20.32
N GLY A 397 -3.83 -3.63 -20.14
CA GLY A 397 -4.55 -4.71 -19.45
C GLY A 397 -4.36 -6.12 -20.08
N TRP A 398 -3.93 -6.18 -21.34
CA TRP A 398 -3.56 -7.42 -22.04
C TRP A 398 -2.09 -7.81 -21.90
N LYS A 399 -1.25 -6.91 -21.35
CA LYS A 399 0.18 -7.14 -21.18
C LYS A 399 0.45 -7.85 -19.87
N MET A 400 1.48 -8.68 -19.86
CA MET A 400 1.95 -9.37 -18.67
C MET A 400 3.46 -9.61 -18.71
N SER A 401 4.08 -9.72 -17.53
CA SER A 401 5.35 -10.43 -17.42
C SER A 401 5.15 -11.94 -17.53
N GLU A 402 6.26 -12.67 -17.69
CA GLU A 402 6.23 -14.14 -17.80
C GLU A 402 5.58 -14.77 -16.55
N PRO A 403 4.48 -15.54 -16.70
CA PRO A 403 3.84 -16.22 -15.58
C PRO A 403 4.77 -17.26 -14.96
N LYS A 404 4.59 -17.55 -13.67
CA LYS A 404 5.29 -18.67 -13.03
C LYS A 404 4.81 -19.99 -13.68
N PRO A 405 5.73 -20.87 -14.11
CA PRO A 405 5.36 -22.12 -14.77
C PRO A 405 4.56 -23.04 -13.83
N ASN A 406 3.64 -23.83 -14.39
CA ASN A 406 2.81 -24.83 -13.70
C ASN A 406 1.80 -24.30 -12.67
N ARG A 407 1.47 -23.00 -12.72
CA ARG A 407 0.38 -22.43 -11.93
C ARG A 407 -0.96 -22.57 -12.66
N PRO A 408 -1.99 -23.18 -12.05
CA PRO A 408 -3.33 -23.16 -12.61
C PRO A 408 -3.82 -21.70 -12.68
N HIS A 409 -4.30 -21.32 -13.86
CA HIS A 409 -4.89 -20.01 -14.08
C HIS A 409 -6.30 -20.00 -13.47
N ASP A 410 -6.58 -19.05 -12.58
CA ASP A 410 -7.92 -18.79 -12.09
C ASP A 410 -8.57 -17.69 -12.96
N PRO A 411 -9.44 -18.05 -13.92
CA PRO A 411 -10.02 -17.08 -14.86
C PRO A 411 -10.97 -16.10 -14.18
N LYS A 412 -11.45 -16.43 -12.97
CA LYS A 412 -12.37 -15.60 -12.18
C LYS A 412 -11.74 -15.25 -10.83
N PRO A 413 -11.41 -13.97 -10.59
CA PRO A 413 -10.89 -13.55 -9.31
C PRO A 413 -11.94 -13.76 -8.20
N ASP A 414 -11.59 -14.51 -7.17
CA ASP A 414 -12.36 -14.58 -5.93
C ASP A 414 -12.16 -13.26 -5.16
N GLU A 415 -13.25 -12.60 -4.81
CA GLU A 415 -13.21 -11.35 -4.07
C GLU A 415 -12.59 -11.51 -2.68
N LYS A 416 -12.72 -12.70 -2.09
CA LYS A 416 -12.29 -13.01 -0.73
C LYS A 416 -10.88 -13.58 -0.65
N ARG A 417 -10.22 -13.77 -1.80
CA ARG A 417 -8.90 -14.39 -1.86
C ARG A 417 -8.00 -13.68 -2.85
N ILE A 418 -6.71 -13.70 -2.59
CA ILE A 418 -5.68 -13.45 -3.59
C ILE A 418 -5.81 -14.55 -4.65
N THR A 419 -5.90 -14.16 -5.92
CA THR A 419 -6.02 -15.09 -7.05
C THR A 419 -4.82 -14.98 -7.98
N TYR A 420 -4.54 -16.08 -8.68
CA TYR A 420 -3.50 -16.13 -9.69
C TYR A 420 -4.10 -15.94 -11.09
N PHE A 421 -3.88 -14.76 -11.67
CA PHE A 421 -4.36 -14.43 -13.01
C PHE A 421 -3.19 -14.02 -13.93
N HIS A 422 -3.30 -14.33 -15.21
CA HIS A 422 -2.29 -13.96 -16.20
C HIS A 422 -2.38 -12.49 -16.57
N ARG A 423 -3.58 -12.02 -16.88
CA ARG A 423 -3.86 -10.68 -17.44
C ARG A 423 -5.12 -10.08 -16.84
N LEU A 424 -5.25 -8.76 -16.96
CA LEU A 424 -6.49 -8.07 -16.63
C LEU A 424 -7.60 -8.44 -17.63
N LEU A 425 -7.28 -8.44 -18.92
CA LEU A 425 -8.15 -8.88 -20.01
C LEU A 425 -7.53 -10.15 -20.61
N ASP A 426 -8.02 -11.31 -20.22
CA ASP A 426 -7.48 -12.62 -20.63
C ASP A 426 -8.25 -13.22 -21.82
N SER A 427 -9.54 -12.87 -21.95
CA SER A 427 -10.39 -13.31 -23.05
C SER A 427 -11.14 -12.16 -23.73
N PHE A 428 -11.66 -12.40 -24.93
CA PHE A 428 -12.58 -11.46 -25.58
C PHE A 428 -13.90 -11.30 -24.80
N GLY A 429 -14.30 -12.32 -24.02
CA GLY A 429 -15.49 -12.25 -23.17
C GLY A 429 -15.35 -11.20 -22.06
N ASP A 430 -14.14 -11.04 -21.52
CA ASP A 430 -13.84 -10.10 -20.43
C ASP A 430 -14.12 -8.65 -20.84
N PHE A 431 -14.07 -8.37 -22.15
CA PHE A 431 -14.37 -7.06 -22.70
C PHE A 431 -15.83 -6.62 -22.48
N PHE A 432 -16.74 -7.59 -22.31
CA PHE A 432 -18.16 -7.37 -22.03
C PHE A 432 -18.53 -7.66 -20.58
N ASP A 433 -17.55 -8.04 -19.76
CA ASP A 433 -17.76 -8.36 -18.37
C ASP A 433 -17.67 -7.09 -17.51
N ASP A 434 -18.72 -6.84 -16.75
CA ASP A 434 -18.82 -5.67 -15.88
C ASP A 434 -17.83 -5.81 -14.71
N GLU A 435 -17.51 -7.04 -14.28
CA GLU A 435 -16.50 -7.27 -13.23
C GLU A 435 -15.11 -6.80 -13.67
N THR A 436 -14.76 -6.97 -14.94
CA THR A 436 -13.46 -6.53 -15.47
C THR A 436 -13.35 -5.00 -15.56
N ALA A 437 -14.49 -4.30 -15.59
CA ALA A 437 -14.56 -2.84 -15.54
C ALA A 437 -14.54 -2.27 -14.10
N THR A 438 -14.54 -3.12 -13.07
CA THR A 438 -14.34 -2.71 -11.67
C THR A 438 -12.87 -2.64 -11.30
N ILE A 439 -12.52 -1.70 -10.43
CA ILE A 439 -11.16 -1.48 -9.96
C ILE A 439 -11.12 -1.44 -8.43
N TYR A 440 -10.10 -2.05 -7.82
CA TYR A 440 -9.84 -1.93 -6.39
C TYR A 440 -9.14 -0.60 -6.09
N HIS A 441 -9.76 0.25 -5.25
CA HIS A 441 -9.29 1.61 -5.02
C HIS A 441 -9.33 2.05 -3.54
N SER A 442 -8.30 2.80 -3.11
CA SER A 442 -8.06 3.10 -1.69
C SER A 442 -9.09 4.06 -1.10
N MET A 443 -9.74 4.85 -1.93
CA MET A 443 -10.77 5.83 -1.54
C MET A 443 -11.82 5.26 -0.57
N ARG A 444 -12.35 4.06 -0.85
CA ARG A 444 -13.35 3.42 0.02
C ARG A 444 -12.74 2.91 1.31
N LEU A 445 -11.53 2.32 1.26
CA LEU A 445 -10.78 1.92 2.46
C LEU A 445 -10.50 3.12 3.36
N LYS A 446 -10.00 4.24 2.82
CA LYS A 446 -9.75 5.48 3.56
C LYS A 446 -11.02 6.03 4.19
N SER A 447 -12.11 6.05 3.43
CA SER A 447 -13.41 6.52 3.92
C SER A 447 -13.89 5.66 5.07
N TRP A 448 -13.73 4.34 4.97
CA TRP A 448 -13.99 3.40 6.06
C TRP A 448 -13.07 3.66 7.25
N GLN A 449 -11.75 3.77 7.09
CA GLN A 449 -10.80 4.01 8.18
C GLN A 449 -11.13 5.29 8.96
N LYS A 450 -11.51 6.38 8.29
CA LYS A 450 -11.91 7.65 8.93
C LYS A 450 -13.14 7.53 9.83
N GLN A 451 -13.95 6.49 9.68
CA GLN A 451 -15.15 6.26 10.48
C GLN A 451 -14.87 5.41 11.73
N GLN A 452 -13.68 4.83 11.85
CA GLN A 452 -13.33 3.91 12.95
C GLN A 452 -12.68 4.67 14.11
N ASP A 453 -13.17 4.45 15.34
CA ASP A 453 -12.61 5.08 16.55
C ASP A 453 -11.22 4.54 16.92
N SER A 454 -10.88 3.36 16.41
CA SER A 454 -9.55 2.77 16.55
C SER A 454 -8.56 3.21 15.46
N THR A 455 -8.94 4.16 14.58
CA THR A 455 -8.02 4.73 13.59
C THR A 455 -7.27 5.92 14.14
N ILE A 456 -5.95 5.93 13.96
CA ILE A 456 -5.08 7.08 14.21
C ILE A 456 -4.42 7.51 12.90
N VAL A 457 -4.38 8.82 12.68
CA VAL A 457 -3.72 9.44 11.53
C VAL A 457 -2.46 10.15 11.99
N TYR A 458 -1.31 9.61 11.58
CA TYR A 458 0.01 10.16 11.91
C TYR A 458 0.50 11.08 10.79
N SER A 459 1.27 12.10 11.18
CA SER A 459 2.16 12.84 10.26
C SER A 459 3.58 12.29 10.38
N TYR A 460 4.38 12.43 9.32
CA TYR A 460 5.75 11.94 9.35
C TYR A 460 6.64 12.83 10.20
N GLU A 461 7.25 12.25 11.23
CA GLU A 461 8.15 12.90 12.18
C GLU A 461 9.58 12.34 12.06
N GLY A 462 9.79 11.41 11.13
CA GLY A 462 10.98 10.57 11.04
C GLY A 462 10.59 9.10 10.84
N PRO A 463 11.55 8.21 10.54
CA PRO A 463 11.26 6.80 10.38
C PRO A 463 10.76 6.23 11.70
N LYS A 464 9.52 5.75 11.73
CA LYS A 464 8.90 4.99 12.82
C LYS A 464 7.88 4.03 12.18
N MET A 465 7.59 2.90 12.82
CA MET A 465 6.53 2.02 12.38
C MET A 465 5.15 2.62 12.69
N TYR A 466 5.01 3.46 13.71
CA TYR A 466 3.71 4.00 14.15
C TYR A 466 2.73 2.85 14.52
N ILE A 467 3.19 1.96 15.40
CA ILE A 467 2.40 0.81 15.89
C ILE A 467 1.46 1.26 17.00
N LEU A 468 1.99 2.06 17.93
CA LEU A 468 1.31 2.45 19.17
C LEU A 468 0.47 3.72 19.00
N PRO A 469 -0.67 3.83 19.71
CA PRO A 469 -1.43 5.06 19.74
C PRO A 469 -0.62 6.20 20.34
N GLN A 470 -0.77 7.43 19.84
CA GLN A 470 -0.18 8.60 20.49
C GLN A 470 -0.88 8.80 21.83
N VAL A 471 -0.10 8.89 22.92
CA VAL A 471 -0.63 9.25 24.23
C VAL A 471 -0.99 10.73 24.15
N SER A 472 -2.29 11.03 24.13
CA SER A 472 -2.84 12.39 24.11
C SER A 472 -2.71 13.09 25.46
#